data_AF-A0A814GTK3-F1
#
_entry.id   AF-A0A814GTK3-F1
#
_cell.length_a   1.000
_cell.length_b   1.000
_cell.length_c   1.000
_cell.angle_alpha   90.00
_cell.angle_beta   90.00
_cell.angle_gamma   90.00
#
_symmetry.space_group_name_H-M   'P 1'
#
loop_
_entity.id
_entity.type
_entity.pdbx_description
1 polymer ?
#
loop_
_entity_poly.entity_id
_entity_poly.type
_entity_poly.pdbx_seq_one_letter_code
_entity_poly.pdbx_strand_id
1 'polypeptide(L)'
;MPMNLGNPDEYTIEQFATKIKELVGSQASIVYKDPVIDDPKQRRPDISLAKSWLNWEPKVLLSDGLNKTIAYFRNELLVKHHSNRNVFFPNEWLHLSNINAMELNKNTEL
;
A
#
# COMPACT_ATOMS: atom_id res chain seq x y z
N MET A 1 -30.65 5.92 -11.15
CA MET A 1 -29.32 6.43 -11.56
C MET A 1 -28.26 5.79 -10.66
N PRO A 2 -27.08 5.42 -11.20
CA PRO A 2 -25.94 5.08 -10.36
C PRO A 2 -25.49 6.30 -9.55
N MET A 3 -24.93 6.08 -8.36
CA MET A 3 -24.44 7.12 -7.46
C MET A 3 -23.00 6.82 -7.07
N ASN A 4 -22.10 7.78 -7.29
CA ASN A 4 -20.70 7.63 -6.93
C ASN A 4 -20.52 7.82 -5.42
N LEU A 5 -19.80 6.90 -4.78
CA LEU A 5 -19.36 7.01 -3.40
C LEU A 5 -17.84 6.89 -3.37
N GLY A 6 -17.17 7.97 -3.00
CA GLY A 6 -15.72 8.00 -2.90
C GLY A 6 -15.23 9.33 -2.35
N ASN A 7 -13.91 9.46 -2.18
CA ASN A 7 -13.30 10.71 -1.76
C ASN A 7 -12.98 11.57 -3.00
N PRO A 8 -13.53 12.80 -3.12
CA PRO A 8 -13.23 13.69 -4.24
C PRO A 8 -11.86 14.38 -4.15
N ASP A 9 -11.16 14.23 -3.02
CA ASP A 9 -9.78 14.68 -2.85
C ASP A 9 -8.85 13.85 -3.73
N GLU A 10 -8.06 14.53 -4.54
CA GLU A 10 -7.18 13.91 -5.53
C GLU A 10 -5.71 14.04 -5.13
N TYR A 11 -4.96 12.98 -5.40
CA TYR A 11 -3.53 12.88 -5.10
C TYR A 11 -2.84 12.12 -6.23
N THR A 12 -1.60 12.51 -6.56
CA THR A 12 -0.76 11.72 -7.46
C THR A 12 -0.23 10.47 -6.74
N ILE A 13 0.20 9.46 -7.49
CA ILE A 13 0.86 8.27 -6.93
C ILE A 13 2.13 8.64 -6.17
N GLU A 14 2.88 9.64 -6.64
CA GLU A 14 4.07 10.16 -5.97
C GLU A 14 3.75 10.79 -4.61
N GLN A 15 2.71 11.62 -4.54
CA GLN A 15 2.23 12.21 -3.27
C GLN A 15 1.78 11.12 -2.30
N PHE A 16 1.06 10.11 -2.78
CA PHE A 16 0.64 8.97 -1.97
C PHE A 16 1.82 8.19 -1.41
N ALA A 17 2.78 7.80 -2.27
CA ALA A 17 3.96 7.04 -1.88
C ALA A 17 4.82 7.80 -0.87
N THR A 18 5.03 9.09 -1.09
CA THR A 18 5.79 9.97 -0.19
C THR A 18 5.11 10.06 1.18
N LYS A 19 3.80 10.32 1.19
CA LYS A 19 3.03 10.43 2.45
C LYS A 19 3.03 9.12 3.24
N ILE A 20 2.91 7.96 2.57
CA ILE A 20 3.02 6.66 3.24
C ILE A 20 4.42 6.48 3.84
N LYS A 21 5.47 6.79 3.08
CA LYS A 21 6.86 6.69 3.54
C LYS A 21 7.09 7.52 4.80
N GLU A 22 6.61 8.76 4.82
CA GLU A 22 6.68 9.67 5.97
C GLU A 22 5.92 9.11 7.19
N LEU A 23 4.65 8.72 7.02
CA LEU A 23 3.81 8.23 8.12
C LEU A 23 4.32 6.91 8.72
N VAL A 24 4.90 6.03 7.89
CA VAL A 24 5.51 4.78 8.35
C VAL A 24 6.85 5.04 9.06
N GLY A 25 7.56 6.12 8.70
CA GLY A 25 8.94 6.37 9.11
C GLY A 25 9.95 5.51 8.36
N SER A 26 9.65 5.14 7.11
CA SER A 26 10.46 4.21 6.32
C SER A 26 11.62 4.92 5.59
N GLN A 27 12.77 4.23 5.50
CA GLN A 27 13.91 4.66 4.67
C GLN A 27 13.88 4.10 3.24
N ALA A 28 12.82 3.36 2.87
CA ALA A 28 12.70 2.77 1.54
C ALA A 28 12.76 3.83 0.43
N SER A 29 13.44 3.52 -0.67
CA SER A 29 13.45 4.36 -1.87
C SER A 29 12.14 4.20 -2.65
N ILE A 30 11.70 5.28 -3.29
CA ILE A 30 10.61 5.22 -4.27
C ILE A 30 11.26 4.86 -5.62
N VAL A 31 10.77 3.79 -6.25
CA VAL A 31 11.26 3.31 -7.54
C VAL A 31 10.14 3.48 -8.57
N TYR A 32 10.46 4.15 -9.67
CA TYR A 32 9.55 4.36 -10.79
C TYR A 32 9.57 3.16 -11.73
N LYS A 33 8.39 2.75 -12.20
CA LYS A 33 8.21 1.64 -13.13
C LYS A 33 7.34 2.10 -14.29
N ASP A 34 7.41 1.35 -15.39
CA ASP A 34 6.55 1.59 -16.54
C ASP A 34 5.05 1.49 -16.15
N PRO A 35 4.18 2.33 -16.74
CA PRO A 35 2.76 2.32 -16.45
C PRO A 35 2.09 1.05 -16.95
N VAL A 36 1.02 0.62 -16.26
CA VAL A 36 0.14 -0.44 -16.75
C VAL A 36 -0.74 0.12 -17.87
N ILE A 37 -0.89 -0.62 -18.97
CA ILE A 37 -1.58 -0.16 -20.20
C ILE A 37 -3.01 0.33 -19.91
N ASP A 38 -3.74 -0.37 -19.04
CA ASP A 38 -5.16 -0.11 -18.76
C ASP A 38 -5.38 0.70 -17.47
N ASP A 39 -4.33 1.26 -16.87
CA ASP A 39 -4.50 2.07 -15.66
C ASP A 39 -5.09 3.45 -16.00
N PRO A 40 -6.24 3.83 -15.42
CA PRO A 40 -6.81 5.14 -15.62
C PRO A 40 -5.88 6.21 -15.04
N LYS A 41 -5.63 7.25 -15.85
CA LYS A 41 -4.75 8.37 -15.51
C LYS A 41 -5.28 9.25 -14.38
N GLN A 42 -6.59 9.23 -14.15
CA GLN A 42 -7.27 10.07 -13.17
C GLN A 42 -8.36 9.27 -12.45
N ARG A 43 -8.48 9.46 -11.13
CA ARG A 43 -9.54 8.84 -10.31
C ARG A 43 -10.07 9.86 -9.30
N ARG A 44 -11.02 10.70 -9.75
CA ARG A 44 -11.70 11.71 -8.92
C ARG A 44 -13.23 11.60 -9.08
N PRO A 45 -13.95 11.00 -8.12
CA PRO A 45 -15.40 10.82 -8.24
C PRO A 45 -16.15 12.14 -8.04
N ASP A 46 -17.12 12.43 -8.92
CA ASP A 46 -18.14 13.46 -8.66
C ASP A 46 -19.20 12.88 -7.72
N ILE A 47 -19.28 13.43 -6.51
CA ILE A 47 -20.18 13.00 -5.43
C ILE A 47 -21.38 13.94 -5.23
N SER A 48 -21.67 14.82 -6.19
CA SER A 48 -22.78 15.80 -6.10
C SER A 48 -24.13 15.13 -5.83
N LEU A 49 -24.38 13.95 -6.42
CA LEU A 49 -25.60 13.19 -6.21
C LEU A 49 -25.69 12.63 -4.77
N ALA A 50 -24.58 12.11 -4.24
CA ALA A 50 -24.54 11.58 -2.88
C ALA A 50 -24.72 12.68 -1.81
N LYS A 51 -24.11 13.86 -2.04
CA LYS A 51 -24.30 15.01 -1.16
C LYS A 51 -25.75 15.50 -1.14
N SER A 52 -26.38 15.64 -2.32
CA SER A 52 -27.72 16.22 -2.40
C SER A 52 -28.85 15.26 -2.02
N TRP A 53 -28.72 13.97 -2.34
CA TRP A 53 -29.80 13.00 -2.12
C TRP A 53 -29.66 12.24 -0.80
N LEU A 54 -28.42 11.95 -0.37
CA LEU A 54 -28.16 11.18 0.84
C LEU A 54 -27.62 12.02 1.99
N ASN A 55 -27.35 13.31 1.76
CA ASN A 55 -26.58 14.14 2.70
C ASN A 55 -25.27 13.44 3.13
N TRP A 56 -24.65 12.74 2.18
CA TRP A 56 -23.46 11.92 2.43
C TRP A 56 -22.22 12.58 1.83
N GLU A 57 -21.13 12.55 2.61
CA GLU A 57 -19.78 12.87 2.16
C GLU A 57 -18.74 12.13 3.02
N PRO A 58 -17.52 11.86 2.51
CA PRO A 58 -16.45 11.27 3.31
C PRO A 58 -16.07 12.19 4.46
N LYS A 59 -15.99 11.62 5.67
CA LYS A 59 -15.64 12.36 6.90
C LYS A 59 -14.24 12.05 7.42
N VAL A 60 -13.58 11.05 6.85
CA VAL A 60 -12.27 10.58 7.28
C VAL A 60 -11.22 11.12 6.31
N LEU A 61 -10.25 11.87 6.84
CA LEU A 61 -9.14 12.38 6.05
C LEU A 61 -8.22 11.24 5.60
N LEU A 62 -7.50 11.45 4.50
CA LEU A 62 -6.55 10.46 4.00
C LEU A 62 -5.52 10.05 5.07
N SER A 63 -4.94 11.01 5.80
CA SER A 63 -3.97 10.74 6.87
C SER A 63 -4.52 9.85 7.97
N ASP A 64 -5.77 10.06 8.36
CA ASP A 64 -6.41 9.31 9.44
C ASP A 64 -6.66 7.86 9.00
N GLY A 65 -7.14 7.68 7.77
CA GLY A 65 -7.29 6.35 7.15
C GLY A 65 -5.95 5.63 7.00
N LEU A 66 -4.90 6.32 6.56
CA LEU A 66 -3.55 5.76 6.44
C LEU A 66 -2.97 5.36 7.80
N ASN A 67 -3.10 6.20 8.84
CA ASN A 67 -2.61 5.87 10.18
C ASN A 67 -3.28 4.61 10.76
N LYS A 68 -4.60 4.46 10.57
CA LYS A 68 -5.33 3.25 10.98
C LYS A 68 -4.85 2.03 10.20
N THR A 69 -4.66 2.16 8.89
CA THR A 69 -4.15 1.09 8.02
C THR A 69 -2.73 0.67 8.42
N ILE A 70 -1.84 1.63 8.72
CA ILE A 70 -0.48 1.36 9.18
C ILE A 70 -0.50 0.61 10.52
N ALA A 71 -1.33 1.06 11.48
CA ALA A 71 -1.47 0.39 12.77
C ALA A 71 -1.94 -1.06 12.62
N TYR A 72 -2.93 -1.31 11.74
CA TYR A 72 -3.39 -2.66 11.42
C TYR A 72 -2.26 -3.53 10.87
N PHE A 73 -1.50 -3.06 9.87
CA PHE A 73 -0.42 -3.85 9.29
C PHE A 73 0.76 -4.05 10.23
N ARG A 74 1.07 -3.08 11.11
CA ARG A 74 2.04 -3.29 12.19
C ARG A 74 1.61 -4.46 13.08
N ASN A 75 0.34 -4.50 13.49
CA ASN A 75 -0.18 -5.61 14.28
C ASN A 75 -0.15 -6.94 13.52
N GLU A 76 -0.62 -6.98 12.27
CA GLU A 76 -0.60 -8.20 11.45
C GLU A 76 0.82 -8.77 11.26
N LEU A 77 1.82 -7.91 11.10
CA LEU A 77 3.22 -8.32 10.95
C LEU A 77 3.86 -8.75 12.28
N LEU A 78 3.38 -8.25 13.43
CA LEU A 78 3.84 -8.65 14.76
C LEU A 78 3.18 -9.96 15.23
N VAL A 79 1.89 -10.14 14.96
CA VAL A 79 1.11 -11.33 15.36
C VAL A 79 1.48 -12.55 14.50
N LYS A 80 1.93 -12.34 13.26
CA LYS A 80 2.45 -13.42 12.40
C LYS A 80 3.94 -13.65 12.64
N HIS A 81 4.27 -14.55 13.55
CA HIS A 81 5.49 -15.37 13.43
C HIS A 81 5.40 -16.40 12.28
N HIS A 82 4.57 -16.20 11.25
CA HIS A 82 4.09 -17.29 10.38
C HIS A 82 4.48 -17.17 8.89
N SER A 83 5.32 -18.14 8.49
CA SER A 83 5.44 -18.78 7.17
C SER A 83 6.04 -17.97 6.01
N ASN A 84 7.04 -18.57 5.33
CA ASN A 84 7.72 -18.14 4.09
C ASN A 84 6.80 -17.86 2.87
N ARG A 85 5.48 -17.74 3.05
CA ARG A 85 4.51 -17.63 1.95
C ARG A 85 4.36 -16.22 1.36
N ASN A 86 4.86 -15.19 2.07
CA ASN A 86 4.79 -13.79 1.61
C ASN A 86 6.18 -13.21 1.28
N VAL A 87 7.15 -14.04 0.93
CA VAL A 87 8.41 -13.52 0.36
C VAL A 87 8.15 -13.23 -1.12
N PHE A 88 7.99 -11.95 -1.46
CA PHE A 88 7.97 -11.51 -2.84
C PHE A 88 9.40 -11.61 -3.41
N PHE A 89 9.63 -12.60 -4.27
CA PHE A 89 10.84 -12.66 -5.09
C PHE A 89 10.49 -12.05 -6.45
N PRO A 90 11.05 -10.87 -6.80
CA PRO A 90 10.91 -10.37 -8.15
C PRO A 90 11.52 -11.39 -9.12
N ASN A 91 10.92 -11.60 -10.29
CA ASN A 91 11.36 -12.62 -11.26
C ASN A 91 12.84 -12.48 -11.66
N GLU A 92 13.39 -11.26 -11.55
CA GLU A 92 14.80 -10.94 -11.74
C GLU A 92 15.74 -11.62 -10.73
N TRP A 93 15.24 -12.13 -9.59
CA TRP A 93 16.02 -12.68 -8.48
C TRP A 93 15.98 -14.21 -8.43
N LEU A 94 15.24 -14.86 -9.35
CA LEU A 94 15.11 -16.31 -9.45
C LEU A 94 16.41 -17.02 -9.87
N HIS A 95 17.39 -16.31 -10.43
CA HIS A 95 18.69 -16.90 -10.77
C HIS A 95 19.64 -16.97 -9.56
N LEU A 96 19.32 -16.28 -8.46
CA LEU A 96 20.11 -16.30 -7.21
C LEU A 96 19.56 -17.31 -6.19
N SER A 97 18.38 -17.90 -6.44
CA SER A 97 17.71 -18.80 -5.47
C SER A 97 18.35 -20.18 -5.34
N ASN A 98 19.40 -20.50 -6.11
CA ASN A 98 20.17 -21.73 -5.96
C ASN A 98 21.39 -21.59 -5.04
N ILE A 99 21.60 -20.42 -4.41
CA ILE A 99 22.67 -20.23 -3.43
C ILE A 99 22.04 -19.98 -2.05
N ASN A 100 22.00 -21.08 -1.28
CA ASN A 100 21.94 -21.13 0.20
C ASN A 100 20.72 -20.58 0.95
N ALA A 101 19.60 -21.29 0.83
CA ALA A 101 18.64 -21.42 1.94
C ALA A 101 19.16 -22.33 3.10
N MET A 102 20.36 -22.92 2.97
CA MET A 102 20.97 -23.82 3.96
C MET A 102 22.08 -23.18 4.83
N GLU A 103 22.59 -21.99 4.51
CA GLU A 103 23.65 -21.34 5.32
C GLU A 103 23.15 -20.30 6.33
N LEU A 104 21.92 -19.79 6.20
CA LEU A 104 21.41 -18.74 7.09
C LEU A 104 20.97 -19.24 8.48
N ASN A 105 20.83 -20.55 8.68
CA ASN A 105 20.43 -21.14 9.97
C ASN A 105 21.59 -21.56 10.89
N LYS A 106 22.85 -21.22 10.56
CA LYS A 106 24.01 -21.57 11.41
C LYS A 106 24.56 -20.45 12.30
N ASN A 107 24.05 -19.21 12.19
CA ASN A 107 24.65 -18.05 12.86
C ASN A 107 23.72 -17.31 13.85
N THR A 108 22.74 -17.98 14.46
CA THR A 108 21.89 -17.38 15.51
C THR A 108 21.89 -18.15 16.84
N GLU A 109 22.98 -18.85 17.14
CA GLU A 109 23.32 -19.25 18.51
C GLU A 109 24.67 -18.62 18.91
N LEU A 110 24.60 -17.38 19.42
CA LEU A 110 25.50 -16.81 20.43
C LEU A 110 24.70 -15.81 21.26
#